data_AF-A0A8D9BV37-F1
#
_entry.id   AF-A0A8D9BV37-F1
#
_cell.length_a   1.000
_cell.length_b   1.000
_cell.length_c   1.000
_cell.angle_alpha   90.00
_cell.angle_beta   90.00
_cell.angle_gamma   90.00
#
_symmetry.space_group_name_H-M   'P 1'
#
loop_
_entity.id
_entity.type
_entity.pdbx_description
1 polymer ?
#
loop_
_entity_poly.entity_id
_entity_poly.type
_entity_poly.pdbx_seq_one_letter_code
_entity_poly.pdbx_strand_id
1 'polypeptide(L)'
;MRSNTAQRRSSTDSSSGHRMTFHKYHRMEDIHGYLDYLAQTYPQLVNITEIGRSLEGRPLKVIQIKSGQPNAKKFWIDGGIHAREWITPATVTYILSELVEN
;
A
#
# COMPACT_ATOMS: atom_id res chain seq x y z
N MET A 1 44.96 -1.90 4.86
CA MET A 1 43.56 -1.83 5.31
C MET A 1 42.72 -1.29 4.15
N ARG A 2 42.07 -2.17 3.38
CA ARG A 2 41.20 -1.76 2.27
C ARG A 2 39.76 -1.89 2.73
N SER A 3 39.09 -0.76 2.85
CA SER A 3 37.66 -0.61 3.15
C SER A 3 36.83 -1.23 2.03
N ASN A 4 36.14 -2.32 2.35
CA ASN A 4 35.21 -3.00 1.45
C ASN A 4 33.81 -2.46 1.71
N THR A 5 33.49 -1.30 1.13
CA THR A 5 32.20 -0.63 1.35
C THR A 5 31.47 -0.45 0.02
N ALA A 6 30.99 -1.54 -0.59
CA ALA A 6 30.01 -1.48 -1.67
C ALA A 6 29.35 -2.84 -1.96
N GLN A 7 28.93 -3.58 -0.94
CA GLN A 7 28.01 -4.72 -1.13
C GLN A 7 26.89 -4.64 -0.11
N ARG A 8 25.92 -3.76 -0.39
CA ARG A 8 24.54 -3.98 0.06
C ARG A 8 23.62 -3.67 -1.10
N ARG A 9 23.66 -4.53 -2.12
CA ARG A 9 22.51 -4.69 -3.02
C ARG A 9 21.36 -5.06 -2.09
N SER A 10 20.43 -4.14 -1.86
CA SER A 10 19.23 -4.47 -1.10
C SER A 10 18.56 -5.61 -1.83
N SER A 11 18.57 -6.79 -1.21
CA SER A 11 17.74 -7.92 -1.58
C SER A 11 16.37 -7.36 -1.93
N THR A 12 15.98 -7.54 -3.19
CA THR A 12 14.57 -7.48 -3.53
C THR A 12 14.00 -8.65 -2.77
N ASP A 13 13.47 -8.40 -1.59
CA ASP A 13 12.91 -9.42 -0.72
C ASP A 13 11.60 -9.88 -1.37
N SER A 14 11.73 -10.70 -2.41
CA SER A 14 10.63 -11.25 -3.19
C SER A 14 10.02 -12.45 -2.47
N SER A 15 9.99 -12.43 -1.14
CA SER A 15 9.42 -13.48 -0.30
C SER A 15 7.99 -13.18 0.14
N SER A 16 7.55 -11.91 0.11
CA SER A 16 6.24 -11.48 0.65
C SER A 16 5.11 -11.35 -0.39
N GLY A 17 5.32 -11.74 -1.65
CA GLY A 17 4.27 -11.66 -2.68
C GLY A 17 3.94 -10.24 -3.18
N HIS A 18 4.61 -9.19 -2.66
CA HIS A 18 4.51 -7.80 -3.13
C HIS A 18 5.86 -7.08 -3.09
N ARG A 19 5.94 -5.86 -3.65
CA ARG A 19 7.19 -5.08 -3.76
C ARG A 19 7.30 -3.90 -2.79
N MET A 20 6.22 -3.58 -2.07
CA MET A 20 6.18 -2.49 -1.10
C MET A 20 7.15 -2.71 0.07
N THR A 21 7.88 -1.65 0.41
CA THR A 21 8.64 -1.49 1.66
C THR A 21 8.38 -0.09 2.24
N PHE A 22 8.75 0.17 3.49
CA PHE A 22 8.52 1.48 4.13
C PHE A 22 9.80 2.31 4.31
N HIS A 23 10.82 2.04 3.47
CA HIS A 23 12.11 2.74 3.48
C HIS A 23 12.43 3.45 2.14
N LYS A 24 11.49 3.49 1.21
CA LYS A 24 11.62 4.16 -0.10
C LYS A 24 10.24 4.52 -0.69
N TYR A 25 10.23 5.38 -1.70
CA TYR A 25 9.03 5.66 -2.50
C TYR A 25 8.81 4.60 -3.58
N HIS A 26 7.53 4.39 -3.93
CA HIS A 26 7.09 3.28 -4.78
C HIS A 26 6.30 3.77 -5.99
N ARG A 27 6.34 2.98 -7.07
CA ARG A 27 5.51 3.22 -8.25
C ARG A 27 4.07 2.84 -7.95
N MET A 28 3.13 3.39 -8.73
CA MET A 28 1.70 3.09 -8.59
C MET A 28 1.41 1.59 -8.73
N GLU A 29 2.11 0.90 -9.62
CA GLU A 29 1.99 -0.56 -9.79
C GLU A 29 2.40 -1.35 -8.53
N ASP A 30 3.42 -0.90 -7.81
CA ASP A 30 3.88 -1.55 -6.58
C ASP A 30 2.86 -1.34 -5.45
N ILE A 31 2.31 -0.13 -5.35
CA ILE A 31 1.23 0.19 -4.39
C ILE A 31 -0.01 -0.66 -4.71
N HIS A 32 -0.46 -0.68 -5.97
CA HIS A 32 -1.63 -1.46 -6.37
C HIS A 32 -1.43 -2.96 -6.12
N GLY A 33 -0.25 -3.49 -6.44
CA GLY A 33 0.09 -4.89 -6.18
C GLY A 33 0.07 -5.21 -4.68
N TYR A 34 0.50 -4.28 -3.83
CA TYR A 34 0.41 -4.43 -2.38
C TYR A 34 -1.03 -4.40 -1.87
N LEU A 35 -1.88 -3.51 -2.38
CA LEU A 35 -3.31 -3.53 -2.04
C LEU A 35 -3.92 -4.89 -2.41
N ASP A 36 -3.69 -5.36 -3.63
CA ASP A 36 -4.22 -6.63 -4.13
C ASP A 36 -3.68 -7.82 -3.30
N TYR A 37 -2.42 -7.77 -2.86
CA TYR A 37 -1.85 -8.73 -1.91
C TYR A 37 -2.60 -8.72 -0.58
N LEU A 38 -2.82 -7.56 0.05
CA LEU A 38 -3.53 -7.50 1.33
C LEU A 38 -4.96 -8.06 1.24
N ALA A 39 -5.67 -7.78 0.15
CA ALA A 39 -7.02 -8.31 -0.07
C ALA A 39 -7.04 -9.84 -0.25
N GLN A 40 -6.00 -10.41 -0.88
CA GLN A 40 -5.86 -11.85 -1.07
C GLN A 40 -5.41 -12.55 0.22
N THR A 41 -4.50 -11.95 0.97
CA THR A 41 -3.93 -12.51 2.20
C THR A 41 -4.92 -12.41 3.37
N TYR A 42 -5.71 -11.33 3.46
CA TYR A 42 -6.64 -11.06 4.55
C TYR A 42 -8.10 -10.89 4.07
N PRO A 43 -8.70 -11.85 3.35
CA PRO A 43 -10.00 -11.67 2.67
C PRO A 43 -11.18 -11.45 3.62
N GLN A 44 -11.05 -11.88 4.89
CA GLN A 44 -12.07 -11.64 5.92
C GLN A 44 -12.02 -10.22 6.48
N LEU A 45 -10.86 -9.57 6.45
CA LEU A 45 -10.61 -8.24 7.03
C LEU A 45 -10.61 -7.14 5.96
N VAL A 46 -10.00 -7.41 4.81
CA VAL A 46 -9.75 -6.43 3.75
C VAL A 46 -10.67 -6.66 2.56
N ASN A 47 -11.18 -5.57 1.99
CA ASN A 47 -11.90 -5.58 0.72
C ASN A 47 -11.40 -4.44 -0.18
N ILE A 48 -11.34 -4.67 -1.49
CA ILE A 48 -11.03 -3.62 -2.47
C ILE A 48 -12.27 -3.36 -3.33
N THR A 49 -12.49 -2.09 -3.65
CA THR A 49 -13.56 -1.68 -4.57
C THR A 49 -13.04 -0.62 -5.52
N GLU A 50 -13.37 -0.76 -6.80
CA GLU A 50 -13.18 0.30 -7.79
C GLU A 50 -14.35 1.28 -7.66
N ILE A 51 -14.04 2.53 -7.34
CA ILE A 51 -15.06 3.60 -7.16
C ILE A 51 -15.21 4.47 -8.42
N GLY A 52 -14.43 4.20 -9.46
CA GLY A 52 -14.43 4.94 -10.70
C GLY A 52 -13.12 4.80 -11.45
N ARG A 53 -12.95 5.62 -12.48
CA ARG A 53 -11.74 5.66 -13.31
C ARG A 53 -11.23 7.10 -13.43
N SER A 54 -9.90 7.23 -13.52
CA SER A 54 -9.26 8.51 -13.81
C SER A 54 -9.52 8.96 -15.24
N LEU A 55 -9.13 10.20 -15.57
CA LEU A 55 -9.22 10.74 -16.93
C LEU A 55 -8.51 9.86 -17.97
N GLU A 56 -7.37 9.27 -17.61
CA GLU A 56 -6.60 8.37 -18.46
C GLU A 56 -7.05 6.90 -18.36
N GLY A 57 -8.22 6.65 -17.76
CA GLY A 57 -8.84 5.32 -17.68
C GLY A 57 -8.24 4.39 -16.62
N ARG A 58 -7.44 4.91 -15.67
CA ARG A 58 -6.87 4.07 -14.59
C ARG A 58 -7.90 3.82 -13.49
N PRO A 59 -8.02 2.59 -12.96
CA PRO A 59 -8.97 2.28 -11.90
C PRO A 59 -8.63 3.03 -10.60
N LEU A 60 -9.63 3.66 -9.99
CA LEU A 60 -9.53 4.30 -8.68
C LEU A 60 -9.95 3.29 -7.62
N LYS A 61 -8.97 2.68 -6.96
CA LYS A 61 -9.19 1.66 -5.93
C LYS A 61 -9.35 2.31 -4.56
N VAL A 62 -10.32 1.81 -3.79
CA VAL A 62 -10.44 2.04 -2.35
C VAL A 62 -10.24 0.71 -1.65
N ILE A 63 -9.37 0.71 -0.64
CA ILE A 63 -9.20 -0.41 0.27
C ILE A 63 -9.99 -0.13 1.55
N GLN A 64 -10.79 -1.11 1.96
CA GLN A 64 -11.60 -1.05 3.16
C GLN A 64 -11.14 -2.11 4.14
N ILE A 65 -10.87 -1.69 5.39
CA ILE A 65 -10.67 -2.58 6.53
C ILE A 65 -12.01 -2.73 7.24
N LYS A 66 -12.50 -3.96 7.38
CA LYS A 66 -13.78 -4.27 8.02
C LYS A 66 -13.60 -4.27 9.54
N SER A 67 -14.53 -3.66 10.25
CA SER A 67 -14.57 -3.71 11.73
C SER A 67 -15.15 -5.00 12.30
N GLY A 68 -15.80 -5.82 11.47
CA GLY A 68 -16.59 -6.98 11.91
C GLY A 68 -17.87 -6.61 12.68
N GLN A 69 -18.16 -5.32 12.88
CA GLN A 69 -19.29 -4.83 13.66
C GLN A 69 -20.32 -4.13 12.78
N PRO A 70 -21.62 -4.48 12.88
CA PRO A 70 -22.67 -3.75 12.17
C PRO A 70 -22.73 -2.29 12.65
N ASN A 71 -22.97 -1.36 11.74
CA ASN A 71 -23.10 0.08 12.02
C ASN A 71 -21.87 0.74 12.69
N ALA A 72 -20.67 0.16 12.53
CA ALA A 72 -19.45 0.80 13.00
C ALA A 72 -19.25 2.17 12.34
N LYS A 73 -18.76 3.14 13.13
CA LYS A 73 -18.30 4.43 12.60
C LYS A 73 -17.17 4.18 11.61
N LYS A 74 -17.19 4.90 10.49
CA LYS A 74 -16.21 4.76 9.42
C LYS A 74 -15.25 5.95 9.45
N PHE A 75 -13.97 5.67 9.29
CA PHE A 75 -12.94 6.68 9.09
C PHE A 75 -12.51 6.63 7.62
N TRP A 76 -12.32 7.80 7.03
CA TRP A 76 -11.84 7.94 5.67
C TRP A 76 -10.46 8.60 5.71
N ILE A 77 -9.50 7.98 5.04
CA ILE A 77 -8.14 8.48 4.91
C ILE A 77 -7.80 8.42 3.43
N ASP A 78 -7.48 9.57 2.83
CA ASP A 78 -6.94 9.66 1.48
C ASP A 78 -5.60 10.37 1.46
N GLY A 79 -4.87 10.17 0.37
CA GLY A 79 -3.56 10.75 0.17
C GLY A 79 -3.14 10.71 -1.29
N GLY A 80 -2.28 11.65 -1.69
CA GLY A 80 -1.76 11.73 -3.05
C GLY A 80 -2.69 12.42 -4.06
N ILE A 81 -3.62 13.28 -3.60
CA ILE A 81 -4.43 14.12 -4.49
C ILE A 81 -3.56 15.04 -5.36
N HIS A 82 -2.42 15.50 -4.83
CA HIS A 82 -1.37 16.15 -5.61
C HIS A 82 -0.24 15.17 -5.92
N ALA A 83 0.03 14.95 -7.22
CA ALA A 83 0.99 13.95 -7.69
C ALA A 83 2.44 14.14 -7.21
N ARG A 84 2.83 15.34 -6.74
CA ARG A 84 4.19 15.66 -6.27
C ARG A 84 4.40 15.43 -4.77
N GLU A 85 3.34 15.17 -4.01
CA GLU A 85 3.40 15.03 -2.55
C GLU A 85 3.65 13.56 -2.16
N TRP A 86 4.81 13.02 -2.56
CA TRP A 86 5.09 11.57 -2.47
C TRP A 86 5.16 11.01 -1.05
N ILE A 87 5.35 11.86 -0.04
CA ILE A 87 5.29 11.44 1.35
C ILE A 87 3.88 11.01 1.77
N THR A 88 2.84 11.61 1.19
CA THR A 88 1.44 11.33 1.54
C THR A 88 1.02 9.90 1.21
N PRO A 89 1.15 9.37 -0.03
CA PRO A 89 0.83 7.98 -0.31
C PRO A 89 1.70 7.00 0.49
N ALA A 90 2.97 7.32 0.73
CA ALA A 90 3.84 6.49 1.56
C ALA A 90 3.29 6.35 3.00
N THR A 91 2.93 7.47 3.64
CA THR A 91 2.35 7.48 4.99
C THR A 91 1.00 6.77 5.05
N VAL A 92 0.11 6.98 4.07
CA VAL A 92 -1.19 6.30 4.03
C VAL A 92 -1.03 4.79 3.90
N THR A 93 -0.11 4.33 3.03
CA THR A 93 0.18 2.89 2.90
C THR A 93 0.84 2.29 4.15
N TYR A 94 1.59 3.08 4.92
CA TYR A 94 2.16 2.66 6.19
C TYR A 94 1.09 2.53 7.28
N ILE A 95 0.17 3.50 7.38
CA ILE A 95 -0.98 3.37 8.30
C ILE A 95 -1.79 2.11 7.94
N LEU A 96 -1.98 1.85 6.66
CA LEU A 96 -2.66 0.63 6.20
C LEU A 96 -1.93 -0.65 6.63
N SER A 97 -0.59 -0.73 6.51
CA SER A 97 0.14 -1.92 7.00
C SER A 97 -0.02 -2.11 8.49
N GLU A 98 0.11 -1.04 9.28
CA GLU A 98 -0.06 -1.10 10.74
C GLU A 98 -1.47 -1.51 11.16
N LEU A 99 -2.51 -1.19 10.36
CA LEU A 99 -3.88 -1.58 10.68
C LEU A 99 -4.26 -3.00 10.24
N VAL A 100 -3.48 -3.61 9.35
CA VAL A 100 -3.79 -4.93 8.76
C VAL A 100 -2.84 -6.02 9.26
N GLU A 101 -1.57 -5.70 9.46
CA GLU A 101 -0.49 -6.67 9.68
C GLU A 101 0.14 -6.63 11.09
N ASN A 102 -0.29 -5.70 11.96
CA ASN A 102 0.15 -5.59 13.36
C ASN A 102 -0.93 -6.09 14.32
#